data_AF-A0A7S1NQF9-F1
#
_entry.id   AF-A0A7S1NQF9-F1
#
_cell.length_a   1.000
_cell.length_b   1.000
_cell.length_c   1.000
_cell.angle_alpha   90.00
_cell.angle_beta   90.00
_cell.angle_gamma   90.00
#
_symmetry.space_group_name_H-M   'P 1'
#
loop_
_entity.id
_entity.type
_entity.pdbx_description
1 polymer ?
#
loop_
_entity_poly.entity_id
_entity_poly.type
_entity_poly.pdbx_seq_one_letter_code
_entity_poly.pdbx_strand_id
1 'polypeptide(L)'
;FGLAHAQAVLSSTQSVASYENHGTAPYMAPEELQADPTAGAPGDVYAMAMVAYYLITRRAPWEGLRRDQIFVKVLVEDKRPEIPSEVPAPWRRFMNDCWAKDPAVRATAAGALLLLDGESRLSGGVSGSEEVSGGAGHSTSTVQTTQRSQLEQQAEQQRQLRQAAWQRQQEQEAERQRKQEQEVQQREAERRRRQQEQEVQ
;
A
#
# COMPACT_ATOMS: atom_id res chain seq x y z
N PHE A 1 4.35 5.88 -12.54
CA PHE A 1 3.85 4.49 -12.50
C PHE A 1 2.60 4.51 -11.64
N GLY A 2 1.37 4.60 -12.14
CA GLY A 2 0.81 4.30 -13.45
C GLY A 2 -0.64 3.82 -13.33
N LEU A 3 -1.20 3.71 -12.12
CA LEU A 3 -2.61 3.32 -11.88
C LEU A 3 -3.37 4.25 -10.93
N ALA A 4 -2.69 5.07 -10.11
CA ALA A 4 -3.34 5.97 -9.13
C ALA A 4 -4.22 7.07 -9.77
N HIS A 5 -4.03 7.39 -11.05
CA HIS A 5 -4.78 8.48 -11.72
C HIS A 5 -5.92 7.98 -12.62
N ALA A 6 -6.03 6.66 -12.84
CA ALA A 6 -6.96 6.10 -13.83
C ALA A 6 -8.36 5.77 -13.25
N GLN A 7 -8.51 5.73 -11.92
CA GLN A 7 -9.81 5.44 -11.31
C GLN A 7 -10.79 6.62 -11.39
N ALA A 8 -10.31 7.85 -11.63
CA ALA A 8 -11.18 9.03 -11.71
C ALA A 8 -11.94 9.18 -13.05
N VAL A 9 -11.62 8.38 -14.09
CA VAL A 9 -12.18 8.58 -15.46
C VAL A 9 -12.97 7.38 -15.99
N LEU A 10 -13.07 6.25 -15.27
CA LEU A 10 -13.76 5.05 -15.77
C LEU A 10 -15.06 4.72 -15.02
N SER A 11 -15.81 5.72 -14.57
CA SER A 11 -17.16 5.54 -14.02
C SER A 11 -18.26 5.52 -15.10
N SER A 12 -17.93 5.10 -16.32
CA SER A 12 -18.90 5.03 -17.41
C SER A 12 -18.59 3.85 -18.32
N THR A 13 -19.32 2.76 -18.08
CA THR A 13 -19.56 1.63 -19.00
C THR A 13 -18.35 0.94 -19.62
N GLN A 14 -17.76 -0.03 -18.93
CA GLN A 14 -17.23 -1.24 -19.59
C GLN A 14 -17.48 -2.50 -18.75
N SER A 15 -18.37 -3.35 -19.29
CA SER A 15 -18.33 -4.82 -19.32
C SER A 15 -17.54 -5.53 -18.21
N VAL A 16 -18.29 -6.06 -17.24
CA VAL A 16 -17.91 -7.18 -16.37
C VAL A 16 -17.76 -8.47 -17.19
N ALA A 17 -16.72 -8.57 -18.02
CA ALA A 17 -16.30 -9.83 -18.63
C ALA A 17 -14.86 -9.73 -19.12
N SER A 18 -13.95 -10.40 -18.40
CA SER A 18 -12.58 -10.85 -18.81
C SER A 18 -11.38 -10.47 -17.92
N TYR A 19 -11.55 -10.08 -16.65
CA TYR A 19 -10.44 -9.96 -15.67
C TYR A 19 -10.53 -10.95 -14.50
N GLU A 20 -11.32 -12.01 -14.67
CA GLU A 20 -11.32 -13.17 -13.78
C GLU A 20 -10.02 -13.96 -13.99
N ASN A 21 -8.96 -13.63 -13.23
CA ASN A 21 -8.44 -14.52 -12.18
C ASN A 21 -6.97 -14.34 -11.78
N HIS A 22 -6.09 -13.58 -12.46
CA HIS A 22 -4.65 -13.69 -12.12
C HIS A 22 -3.81 -12.40 -12.09
N GLY A 23 -4.34 -11.23 -12.45
CA GLY A 23 -3.56 -10.00 -12.41
C GLY A 23 -3.66 -9.27 -11.08
N THR A 24 -2.56 -9.08 -10.38
CA THR A 24 -2.37 -8.11 -9.27
C THR A 24 -2.85 -8.53 -7.88
N ALA A 25 -4.01 -9.17 -7.68
CA ALA A 25 -4.52 -9.47 -6.32
C ALA A 25 -3.53 -10.19 -5.38
N PRO A 26 -2.71 -11.16 -5.83
CA PRO A 26 -1.71 -11.80 -4.96
C PRO A 26 -0.61 -10.87 -4.44
N TYR A 27 -0.43 -9.71 -5.07
CA TYR A 27 0.61 -8.73 -4.77
C TYR A 27 0.07 -7.48 -4.04
N MET A 28 -1.26 -7.32 -3.96
CA MET A 28 -1.89 -6.13 -3.38
C MET A 28 -1.80 -6.13 -1.85
N ALA A 29 -1.58 -4.94 -1.30
CA ALA A 29 -1.55 -4.73 0.13
C ALA A 29 -2.97 -4.83 0.75
N PRO A 30 -3.10 -5.17 2.05
CA PRO A 30 -4.39 -5.27 2.72
C PRO A 30 -5.27 -4.02 2.58
N GLU A 31 -4.67 -2.83 2.62
CA GLU A 31 -5.36 -1.56 2.46
C GLU A 31 -5.83 -1.33 1.01
N GLU A 32 -5.06 -1.78 0.01
CA GLU A 32 -5.46 -1.70 -1.40
C GLU A 32 -6.62 -2.66 -1.70
N LEU A 33 -6.61 -3.85 -1.09
CA LEU A 33 -7.71 -4.82 -1.19
C LEU A 33 -9.01 -4.30 -0.58
N GLN A 34 -8.92 -3.45 0.44
CA GLN A 34 -10.06 -2.76 1.06
C GLN A 34 -10.48 -1.49 0.30
N ALA A 35 -9.80 -1.14 -0.79
CA ALA A 35 -9.91 0.15 -1.45
C ALA A 35 -9.77 1.33 -0.46
N ASP A 36 -8.89 1.16 0.53
CA ASP A 36 -8.62 2.18 1.53
C ASP A 36 -7.92 3.38 0.88
N PRO A 37 -8.43 4.61 1.05
CA PRO A 37 -7.83 5.80 0.47
C PRO A 37 -6.41 6.11 0.96
N THR A 38 -5.96 5.47 2.04
CA THR A 38 -4.60 5.58 2.57
C THR A 38 -3.59 4.69 1.83
N ALA A 39 -4.06 3.86 0.88
CA ALA A 39 -3.21 3.17 -0.08
C ALA A 39 -2.31 4.17 -0.82
N GLY A 40 -1.03 3.83 -0.93
CA GLY A 40 -0.01 4.72 -1.50
C GLY A 40 1.35 4.04 -1.48
N ALA A 41 2.44 4.81 -1.34
CA ALA A 41 3.80 4.27 -1.36
C ALA A 41 4.06 3.03 -0.44
N PRO A 42 3.42 2.89 0.74
CA PRO A 42 3.56 1.66 1.53
C PRO A 42 2.98 0.40 0.87
N GLY A 43 2.00 0.54 -0.03
CA GLY A 43 1.46 -0.56 -0.85
C GLY A 43 2.49 -1.06 -1.85
N ASP A 44 3.24 -0.14 -2.48
CA ASP A 44 4.36 -0.51 -3.37
C ASP A 44 5.45 -1.31 -2.63
N VAL A 45 5.73 -0.98 -1.37
CA VAL A 45 6.67 -1.75 -0.52
C VAL A 45 6.14 -3.16 -0.25
N TYR A 46 4.85 -3.30 0.02
CA TYR A 46 4.22 -4.61 0.21
C TYR A 46 4.32 -5.44 -1.08
N ALA A 47 3.99 -4.83 -2.23
CA ALA A 47 4.11 -5.48 -3.53
C ALA A 47 5.57 -5.88 -3.83
N MET A 48 6.55 -5.06 -3.44
CA MET A 48 7.97 -5.38 -3.57
C MET A 48 8.35 -6.64 -2.77
N ALA A 49 7.81 -6.83 -1.57
CA ALA A 49 8.00 -8.05 -0.79
C ALA A 49 7.45 -9.29 -1.51
N MET A 50 6.25 -9.18 -2.10
CA MET A 50 5.61 -10.26 -2.86
C MET A 50 6.38 -10.59 -4.15
N VAL A 51 6.97 -9.59 -4.79
CA VAL A 51 7.88 -9.79 -5.93
C VAL A 51 9.17 -10.48 -5.48
N ALA A 52 9.77 -10.06 -4.37
CA ALA A 52 10.96 -10.72 -3.83
C ALA A 52 10.68 -12.19 -3.49
N TYR A 53 9.53 -12.47 -2.86
CA TYR A 53 9.06 -13.84 -2.61
C TYR A 53 9.01 -14.66 -3.90
N TYR A 54 8.38 -14.14 -4.95
CA TYR A 54 8.27 -14.80 -6.25
C TYR A 54 9.64 -15.10 -6.87
N LEU A 55 10.56 -14.13 -6.84
CA LEU A 55 11.88 -14.28 -7.44
C LEU A 55 12.74 -15.34 -6.73
N ILE A 56 12.66 -15.40 -5.40
CA ILE A 56 13.46 -16.30 -4.58
C ILE A 56 12.90 -17.72 -4.60
N THR A 57 11.59 -17.86 -4.38
CA THR A 57 10.94 -19.17 -4.26
C THR A 57 10.59 -19.77 -5.63
N ARG A 58 10.58 -18.95 -6.68
CA ARG A 58 10.08 -19.30 -8.03
C ARG A 58 8.63 -19.76 -8.05
N ARG A 59 7.85 -19.41 -7.01
CA ARG A 59 6.42 -19.73 -6.88
C ARG A 59 5.61 -18.46 -6.78
N ALA A 60 4.44 -18.43 -7.41
CA ALA A 60 3.53 -17.31 -7.29
C ALA A 60 3.08 -17.15 -5.83
N PRO A 61 3.01 -15.91 -5.29
CA PRO A 61 2.33 -15.68 -4.03
C PRO A 61 0.92 -16.25 -4.12
N TRP A 62 0.49 -17.00 -3.09
CA TRP A 62 -0.86 -17.59 -3.02
C TRP A 62 -1.21 -18.52 -4.19
N GLU A 63 -0.22 -19.26 -4.73
CA GLU A 63 -0.41 -20.20 -5.83
C GLU A 63 -1.62 -21.13 -5.60
N GLY A 64 -2.48 -21.24 -6.62
CA GLY A 64 -3.69 -22.07 -6.57
C GLY A 64 -4.89 -21.47 -5.83
N LEU A 65 -4.78 -20.26 -5.25
CA LEU A 65 -5.89 -19.58 -4.60
C LEU A 65 -6.61 -18.61 -5.54
N ARG A 66 -7.95 -18.54 -5.40
CA ARG A 66 -8.77 -17.53 -6.07
C ARG A 66 -8.71 -16.18 -5.33
N ARG A 67 -9.10 -15.11 -6.01
CA ARG A 67 -9.08 -13.72 -5.46
C ARG A 67 -9.82 -13.60 -4.11
N ASP A 68 -11.01 -14.16 -3.98
CA ASP A 68 -11.80 -14.15 -2.74
C ASP A 68 -11.10 -14.91 -1.60
N GLN A 69 -10.45 -16.03 -1.91
CA GLN A 69 -9.68 -16.79 -0.93
C GLN A 69 -8.45 -15.99 -0.47
N ILE A 70 -7.78 -15.29 -1.37
CA ILE A 70 -6.68 -14.38 -1.04
C ILE A 70 -7.18 -13.27 -0.12
N PHE A 71 -8.36 -12.69 -0.38
CA PHE A 71 -8.93 -11.64 0.47
C PHE A 71 -9.17 -12.16 1.90
N VAL A 72 -9.74 -13.35 2.04
CA VAL A 72 -9.92 -13.99 3.35
C VAL A 72 -8.57 -14.21 4.03
N LYS A 73 -7.57 -14.76 3.32
CA LYS A 73 -6.23 -15.00 3.88
C LYS A 73 -5.55 -13.72 4.36
N VAL A 74 -5.61 -12.65 3.56
CA VAL A 74 -4.87 -11.41 3.81
C VAL A 74 -5.61 -10.49 4.79
N LEU A 75 -6.91 -10.29 4.60
CA LEU A 75 -7.70 -9.33 5.39
C LEU A 75 -8.19 -9.91 6.71
N VAL A 76 -8.67 -11.17 6.68
CA VAL A 76 -9.34 -11.81 7.82
C VAL A 76 -8.36 -12.64 8.64
N GLU A 77 -7.61 -13.53 7.99
CA GLU A 77 -6.65 -14.40 8.69
C GLU A 77 -5.28 -13.74 8.94
N ASP A 78 -5.03 -12.56 8.36
CA ASP A 78 -3.73 -11.85 8.38
C ASP A 78 -2.52 -12.74 8.07
N LYS A 79 -2.66 -13.62 7.08
CA LYS A 79 -1.58 -14.50 6.64
C LYS A 79 -0.74 -13.89 5.53
N ARG A 80 0.47 -14.42 5.36
CA ARG A 80 1.38 -14.18 4.23
C ARG A 80 1.81 -15.51 3.60
N PRO A 81 2.30 -15.53 2.35
CA PRO A 81 2.86 -16.73 1.74
C PRO A 81 3.94 -17.35 2.64
N GLU A 82 3.93 -18.67 2.76
CA GLU A 82 4.92 -19.39 3.57
C GLU A 82 6.30 -19.30 2.90
N ILE A 83 7.29 -18.82 3.65
CA ILE A 83 8.67 -18.71 3.17
C ILE A 83 9.42 -20.01 3.48
N PRO A 84 9.95 -20.72 2.47
CA PRO A 84 10.74 -21.94 2.68
C PRO A 84 11.97 -21.69 3.58
N SER A 85 12.34 -22.68 4.38
CA SER A 85 13.47 -22.59 5.32
C SER A 85 14.83 -22.37 4.64
N GLU A 86 14.94 -22.75 3.37
CA GLU A 86 16.12 -22.60 2.51
C GLU A 86 16.40 -21.13 2.17
N VAL A 87 15.40 -20.25 2.32
CA VAL A 87 15.58 -18.82 2.06
C VAL A 87 16.49 -18.20 3.12
N PRO A 88 17.60 -17.54 2.72
CA PRO A 88 18.50 -16.90 3.67
C PRO A 88 17.79 -15.92 4.60
N ALA A 89 18.26 -15.82 5.84
CA ALA A 89 17.68 -14.95 6.86
C ALA A 89 17.50 -13.48 6.42
N PRO A 90 18.43 -12.84 5.67
CA PRO A 90 18.25 -11.47 5.18
C PRO A 90 16.97 -11.29 4.37
N TRP A 91 16.71 -12.22 3.46
CA TRP A 91 15.53 -12.17 2.59
C TRP A 91 14.24 -12.43 3.35
N ARG A 92 14.27 -13.35 4.32
CA ARG A 92 13.12 -13.59 5.22
C ARG A 92 12.79 -12.33 6.02
N ARG A 93 13.80 -11.68 6.59
CA ARG A 93 13.62 -10.43 7.34
C ARG A 93 13.12 -9.30 6.45
N PHE A 94 13.74 -9.11 5.29
CA PHE A 94 13.30 -8.15 4.27
C PHE A 94 11.81 -8.31 3.93
N MET A 95 11.38 -9.54 3.60
CA MET A 95 9.98 -9.80 3.25
C MET A 95 9.06 -9.49 4.43
N ASN A 96 9.40 -9.96 5.63
CA ASN A 96 8.64 -9.71 6.86
C ASN A 96 8.46 -8.24 7.19
N ASP A 97 9.52 -7.44 7.07
CA ASP A 97 9.47 -6.01 7.37
C ASP A 97 8.73 -5.23 6.27
N CYS A 98 8.71 -5.72 5.03
CA CYS A 98 8.07 -5.04 3.90
C CYS A 98 6.56 -5.37 3.75
N TRP A 99 6.10 -6.57 4.13
CA TRP A 99 4.69 -6.97 4.02
C TRP A 99 3.90 -6.95 5.33
N ALA A 100 4.37 -6.19 6.32
CA ALA A 100 3.67 -6.01 7.59
C ALA A 100 2.22 -5.53 7.37
N LYS A 101 1.29 -5.92 8.24
CA LYS A 101 -0.14 -5.55 8.07
C LYS A 101 -0.32 -4.04 8.08
N ASP A 102 0.19 -3.39 9.13
CA ASP A 102 0.13 -1.93 9.27
C ASP A 102 1.09 -1.25 8.27
N PRO A 103 0.59 -0.43 7.34
CA PRO A 103 1.42 0.32 6.40
C PRO A 103 2.46 1.22 7.07
N ALA A 104 2.21 1.68 8.29
CA ALA A 104 3.10 2.60 9.00
C ALA A 104 4.34 1.93 9.60
N VAL A 105 4.27 0.62 9.88
CA VAL A 105 5.41 -0.14 10.45
C VAL A 105 6.22 -0.85 9.36
N ARG A 106 5.78 -0.80 8.10
CA ARG A 106 6.53 -1.35 6.96
C ARG A 106 7.85 -0.60 6.81
N ALA A 107 8.90 -1.32 6.43
CA ALA A 107 10.16 -0.69 6.05
C ALA A 107 9.93 0.32 4.92
N THR A 108 10.68 1.43 4.91
CA THR A 108 10.71 2.27 3.70
C THR A 108 11.47 1.53 2.61
N ALA A 109 11.25 1.85 1.32
CA ALA A 109 12.01 1.23 0.24
C ALA A 109 13.54 1.36 0.46
N ALA A 110 14.00 2.51 0.97
CA ALA A 110 15.40 2.72 1.35
C ALA A 110 15.83 1.88 2.57
N GLY A 111 14.99 1.79 3.61
CA GLY A 111 15.22 0.95 4.77
C GLY A 111 15.29 -0.53 4.42
N ALA A 112 14.45 -0.98 3.49
CA ALA A 112 14.42 -2.34 2.98
C ALA A 112 15.72 -2.71 2.24
N LEU A 113 16.28 -1.78 1.45
CA LEU A 113 17.59 -1.99 0.80
C LEU A 113 18.73 -2.08 1.82
N LEU A 114 18.70 -1.28 2.89
CA LEU A 114 19.69 -1.34 3.97
C LEU A 114 19.67 -2.69 4.70
N LEU A 115 18.51 -3.33 4.85
CA LEU A 115 18.40 -4.68 5.43
C LEU A 115 19.17 -5.72 4.62
N LEU A 116 19.26 -5.54 3.30
CA LEU A 116 19.98 -6.45 2.40
C LEU A 116 21.48 -6.11 2.34
N ASP A 117 21.85 -4.82 2.34
CA ASP A 117 23.25 -4.37 2.22
C ASP A 117 24.08 -4.59 3.50
N GLY A 118 23.45 -4.49 4.67
CA GLY A 118 24.12 -4.64 5.96
C GLY A 118 24.78 -6.00 6.18
N GLU A 119 24.30 -7.06 5.52
CA GLU A 119 24.85 -8.42 5.66
C GLU A 119 25.78 -8.84 4.50
N SER A 120 25.67 -8.22 3.32
CA SER A 120 26.63 -8.44 2.22
C SER A 120 28.05 -8.00 2.59
N ARG A 121 28.20 -7.03 3.49
CA ARG A 121 29.50 -6.60 4.02
C ARG A 121 30.14 -7.59 4.99
N LEU A 122 29.35 -8.45 5.63
CA LEU A 122 29.85 -9.49 6.53
C LEU A 122 30.26 -10.78 5.79
N SER A 123 29.80 -10.95 4.53
CA SER A 123 30.13 -12.11 3.71
C SER A 123 31.34 -11.89 2.78
N GLY A 124 31.94 -10.69 2.76
CA GLY A 124 33.08 -10.35 1.90
C GLY A 124 34.16 -9.57 2.62
N GLY A 125 35.00 -10.25 3.42
CA GLY A 125 36.12 -9.59 4.10
C GLY A 125 36.95 -10.50 5.02
N VAL A 126 37.91 -11.20 4.42
CA VAL A 126 39.20 -11.70 4.94
C VAL A 126 39.50 -11.57 6.44
N SER A 127 39.78 -12.73 7.04
CA SER A 127 40.77 -12.99 8.11
C SER A 127 41.65 -11.80 8.53
N GLY A 128 41.35 -11.22 9.69
CA GLY A 128 42.23 -10.31 10.41
C GLY A 128 41.82 -10.30 11.88
N SER A 129 42.49 -11.14 12.67
CA SER A 129 42.43 -11.15 14.12
C SER A 129 42.92 -9.82 14.68
N GLU A 130 42.07 -9.09 15.39
CA GLU A 130 42.51 -8.14 16.41
C GLU A 130 41.49 -8.14 17.56
N GLU A 131 41.92 -8.71 18.67
CA GLU A 131 41.31 -8.53 19.97
C GLU A 131 41.40 -7.05 20.36
N VAL A 132 40.28 -6.45 20.74
CA VAL A 132 40.27 -5.26 21.59
C VAL A 132 39.38 -5.53 22.78
N SER A 133 40.02 -5.71 23.92
CA SER A 133 39.42 -5.59 25.24
C SER A 133 39.07 -4.13 25.51
N GLY A 134 37.89 -3.87 26.09
CA GLY A 134 37.50 -2.53 26.50
C GLY A 134 35.99 -2.43 26.70
N GLY A 135 35.56 -2.40 27.95
CA GLY A 135 34.15 -2.50 28.32
C GLY A 135 33.30 -1.26 28.01
N ALA A 136 31.98 -1.47 28.03
CA ALA A 136 30.99 -0.46 28.38
C ALA A 136 29.66 -1.17 28.67
N GLY A 137 29.37 -1.37 29.95
CA GLY A 137 28.05 -1.77 30.40
C GLY A 137 27.06 -0.60 30.26
N HIS A 138 25.86 -0.92 29.79
CA HIS A 138 24.58 -0.31 30.15
C HIS A 138 24.44 1.21 29.99
N SER A 139 23.99 1.65 28.80
CA SER A 139 23.16 2.87 28.63
C SER A 139 22.56 2.94 27.21
N THR A 140 21.70 1.99 26.84
CA THR A 140 21.07 1.99 25.49
C THR A 140 19.55 1.86 25.52
N SER A 141 18.93 1.80 26.71
CA SER A 141 17.48 1.61 26.83
C SER A 141 16.67 2.91 26.67
N THR A 142 17.17 4.05 27.14
CA THR A 142 16.38 5.31 27.16
C THR A 142 16.39 6.03 25.82
N VAL A 143 17.53 6.05 25.13
CA VAL A 143 17.68 6.73 23.82
C VAL A 143 16.90 5.99 22.72
N GLN A 144 16.91 4.66 22.72
CA GLN A 144 16.13 3.85 21.77
C GLN A 144 14.62 3.99 21.97
N THR A 145 14.16 4.14 23.22
CA THR A 145 12.73 4.30 23.53
C THR A 145 12.20 5.65 23.08
N THR A 146 12.95 6.74 23.32
CA THR A 146 12.57 8.09 22.88
C THR A 146 12.52 8.21 21.37
N GLN A 147 13.49 7.62 20.65
CA GLN A 147 13.53 7.66 19.20
C GLN A 147 12.34 6.91 18.55
N ARG A 148 11.92 5.78 19.14
CA ARG A 148 10.76 5.01 18.68
C ARG A 148 9.45 5.77 18.89
N SER A 149 9.27 6.40 20.06
CA SER A 149 8.08 7.20 20.36
C SER A 149 7.95 8.43 19.44
N GLN A 150 9.05 9.10 19.10
CA GLN A 150 9.03 10.23 18.15
C GLN A 150 8.63 9.80 16.74
N LEU A 151 9.12 8.65 16.27
CA LEU A 151 8.76 8.11 14.96
C LEU A 151 7.28 7.71 14.91
N GLU A 152 6.75 7.11 15.98
CA GLU A 152 5.33 6.78 16.12
C GLU A 152 4.45 8.04 16.06
N GLN A 153 4.81 9.11 16.77
CA GLN A 153 4.12 10.40 16.73
C GLN A 153 4.18 11.05 15.34
N GLN A 154 5.31 10.96 14.63
CA GLN A 154 5.43 11.46 13.26
C GLN A 154 4.54 10.66 12.29
N ALA A 155 4.47 9.34 12.45
CA ALA A 155 3.60 8.49 11.65
C ALA A 155 2.12 8.80 11.89
N GLU A 156 1.72 9.03 13.14
CA GLU A 156 0.36 9.46 13.51
C GLU A 156 -0.02 10.79 12.88
N GLN A 157 0.89 11.77 12.97
CA GLN A 157 0.68 13.09 12.38
C GLN A 157 0.52 13.00 10.85
N GLN A 158 1.34 12.17 10.18
CA GLN A 158 1.17 11.92 8.75
C GLN A 158 -0.16 11.24 8.42
N ARG A 159 -0.64 10.29 9.25
CA ARG A 159 -1.96 9.68 9.07
C ARG A 159 -3.08 10.71 9.16
N GLN A 160 -3.05 11.57 10.17
CA GLN A 160 -4.05 12.62 10.34
C GLN A 160 -4.07 13.60 9.17
N LEU A 161 -2.89 14.03 8.70
CA LEU A 161 -2.78 14.93 7.55
C LEU A 161 -3.32 14.29 6.27
N ARG A 162 -3.00 13.02 6.01
CA ARG A 162 -3.53 12.27 4.86
C ARG A 162 -5.05 12.10 4.93
N GLN A 163 -5.57 11.74 6.11
CA GLN A 163 -7.01 11.59 6.33
C GLN A 163 -7.77 12.92 6.13
N ALA A 164 -7.23 14.03 6.65
CA ALA A 164 -7.80 15.35 6.45
C ALA A 164 -7.74 15.82 5.00
N ALA A 165 -6.63 15.56 4.29
CA ALA A 165 -6.50 15.87 2.86
C ALA A 165 -7.54 15.10 2.03
N TRP A 166 -7.77 13.83 2.36
CA TRP A 166 -8.78 13.01 1.69
C TRP A 166 -10.21 13.51 1.92
N GLN A 167 -10.56 13.84 3.17
CA GLN A 167 -11.89 14.41 3.47
C GLN A 167 -12.16 15.67 2.65
N ARG A 168 -11.17 16.57 2.56
CA ARG A 168 -11.28 17.78 1.73
C ARG A 168 -11.48 17.45 0.26
N GLN A 169 -10.77 16.45 -0.27
CA GLN A 169 -10.94 16.04 -1.66
C GLN A 169 -12.35 15.48 -1.92
N GLN A 170 -12.86 14.63 -1.02
CA GLN A 170 -14.21 14.07 -1.12
C GLN A 170 -15.29 15.15 -1.05
N GLU A 171 -15.15 16.13 -0.15
CA GLU A 171 -16.05 17.27 -0.07
C GLU A 171 -16.02 18.09 -1.37
N GLN A 172 -14.84 18.34 -1.93
CA GLN A 172 -14.70 19.03 -3.21
C GLN A 172 -15.33 18.25 -4.37
N GLU A 173 -15.14 16.93 -4.42
CA GLU A 173 -15.73 16.07 -5.45
C GLU A 173 -17.26 16.02 -5.32
N ALA A 174 -17.79 15.89 -4.10
CA ALA A 174 -19.23 15.93 -3.83
C ALA A 174 -19.83 17.30 -4.19
N GLU A 175 -19.13 18.40 -3.88
CA GLU A 175 -19.57 19.75 -4.25
C GLU A 175 -19.56 19.92 -5.78
N ARG A 176 -18.54 19.40 -6.46
CA ARG A 176 -18.47 19.39 -7.93
C ARG A 176 -19.61 18.59 -8.54
N GLN A 177 -19.93 17.43 -7.98
CA GLN A 177 -21.07 16.62 -8.44
C GLN A 177 -22.39 17.35 -8.23
N ARG A 178 -22.62 17.93 -7.04
CA ARG A 178 -23.82 18.74 -6.77
C ARG A 178 -23.96 19.92 -7.72
N LYS A 179 -22.86 20.63 -8.03
CA LYS A 179 -22.84 21.72 -9.01
C LYS A 179 -23.19 21.20 -10.41
N GLN A 180 -22.61 20.08 -10.84
CA GLN A 180 -22.94 19.46 -12.13
C GLN A 180 -24.42 19.02 -12.21
N GLU A 181 -24.95 18.40 -11.16
CA GLU A 181 -26.35 18.00 -11.08
C GLU A 181 -27.29 19.21 -11.14
N GLN A 182 -26.96 20.28 -10.42
CA GLN A 182 -27.72 21.53 -10.47
C GLN A 182 -27.69 22.16 -11.87
N GLU A 183 -26.53 22.19 -12.54
CA GLU A 183 -26.42 22.67 -13.92
C GLU A 183 -27.26 21.83 -14.90
N VAL A 184 -27.23 20.50 -14.76
CA VAL A 184 -28.06 19.60 -15.58
C VAL A 184 -29.55 19.87 -15.34
N GLN A 185 -29.98 19.97 -14.08
CA GLN A 185 -31.37 20.28 -13.73
C GLN A 185 -31.82 21.64 -14.28
N GLN A 186 -30.96 22.66 -14.21
CA GLN A 186 -31.23 23.99 -14.77
C GLN A 186 -31.40 23.92 -16.29
N ARG A 187 -30.52 23.22 -16.99
CA ARG A 187 -30.60 23.02 -18.45
C ARG A 187 -31.87 22.27 -18.86
N GLU A 188 -32.24 21.23 -18.11
CA GLU A 188 -33.47 20.49 -18.36
C GLU A 188 -34.73 21.33 -18.11
N ALA A 189 -34.76 22.11 -17.03
CA ALA A 189 -35.86 23.02 -16.73
C ALA A 189 -36.03 24.08 -17.83
N GLU A 190 -34.92 24.64 -18.33
CA GLU A 190 -34.95 25.61 -19.43
C GLU A 190 -35.48 24.98 -20.73
N ARG A 191 -35.05 23.75 -21.05
CA ARG A 191 -35.57 23.00 -22.22
C ARG A 191 -37.07 22.75 -22.12
N ARG A 192 -37.55 22.31 -20.95
CA ARG A 192 -39.00 22.09 -20.72
C ARG A 192 -39.80 23.38 -20.89
N ARG A 193 -39.29 24.49 -20.35
CA ARG A 193 -39.94 25.79 -20.51
C ARG A 193 -40.03 26.22 -21.98
N ARG A 194 -38.94 26.09 -22.74
CA ARG A 194 -38.93 26.39 -24.18
C ARG A 194 -39.89 25.51 -24.98
N GLN A 195 -40.05 24.24 -24.62
CA GLN A 195 -41.03 23.34 -25.24
C GLN A 195 -42.47 23.78 -24.94
N GLN A 196 -42.79 24.12 -23.68
CA GLN A 196 -44.11 24.64 -23.31
C GLN A 196 -44.44 25.96 -24.02
N GLU A 197 -43.47 26.86 -24.19
CA GLU A 197 -43.65 28.11 -24.94
C GLU A 197 -43.92 27.88 -26.43
N GLN A 198 -43.39 26.81 -27.03
CA GLN A 198 -43.62 26.43 -28.44
C GLN A 198 -44.97 25.72 -28.66
N GLU A 199 -45.50 24.99 -27.68
CA GLU A 199 -46.79 24.29 -27.80
C GLU A 199 -48.01 25.21 -27.65
N VAL A 200 -47.83 26.42 -27.11
CA VAL A 200 -48.91 27.38 -26.83
C VAL A 200 -49.14 28.37 -27.99
N GLN A 201 -48.26 28.40 -29.00
CA GLN A 201 -48.37 29.24 -30.21
C GLN A 201 -48.98 28.48 -31.39
#